data_AF-A0A453AV12-F1
#
_entry.id   AF-A0A453AV12-F1
#
_cell.length_a   1.000
_cell.length_b   1.000
_cell.length_c   1.000
_cell.angle_alpha   90.00
_cell.angle_beta   90.00
_cell.angle_gamma   90.00
#
_symmetry.space_group_name_H-M   'P 1'
#
loop_
_entity.id
_entity.type
_entity.pdbx_description
1 polymer ?
#
loop_
_entity_poly.entity_id
_entity_poly.type
_entity_poly.pdbx_seq_one_letter_code
_entity_poly.pdbx_strand_id
1 'polypeptide(L)'
;MEAHQIKKCMAQMLLLAGPGVLMSTFLLGTALKLTSPYDWNWETSLLLGGLLSATDPVAVVAVLKELGTSKKLSTIIEGESLMNDGVSVVVYQLFLQMVLGRSFNTGSILMFLSEVSLGAVALGLAFAIISLLWLGFTFNDTILEMTLTLAVSYIAFYTVQDALKYSGILTVTALGMFYAAFAKTTFKGDNRRSLHDFWYCSSNTCPFILF
;
A
#
# COMPACT_ATOMS: atom_id res chain seq x y z
N MET A 1 -0.88 -8.05 11.48
CA MET A 1 -1.64 -9.12 10.79
C MET A 1 -0.94 -10.48 10.93
N GLU A 2 -1.70 -11.58 10.98
CA GLU A 2 -1.09 -12.93 10.99
C GLU A 2 -0.84 -13.47 9.58
N ALA A 3 0.40 -13.89 9.30
CA ALA A 3 0.85 -14.45 8.02
C ALA A 3 -0.10 -15.51 7.42
N HIS A 4 -0.64 -16.41 8.25
CA HIS A 4 -1.52 -17.48 7.81
C HIS A 4 -2.87 -16.92 7.29
N GLN A 5 -3.43 -15.92 7.98
CA GLN A 5 -4.68 -15.28 7.56
C GLN A 5 -4.47 -14.46 6.30
N ILE A 6 -3.33 -13.78 6.16
CA ILE A 6 -2.97 -13.05 4.94
C ILE A 6 -2.97 -13.99 3.74
N LYS A 7 -2.23 -15.11 3.81
CA LYS A 7 -2.18 -16.08 2.70
C LYS A 7 -3.57 -16.62 2.32
N LYS A 8 -4.42 -16.88 3.32
CA LYS A 8 -5.77 -17.43 3.09
C LYS A 8 -6.73 -16.40 2.46
N CYS A 9 -6.52 -15.12 2.70
CA CYS A 9 -7.41 -14.05 2.24
C CYS A 9 -6.82 -13.18 1.13
N MET A 10 -5.58 -13.46 0.68
CA MET A 10 -4.83 -12.64 -0.27
C MET A 10 -5.59 -12.41 -1.59
N ALA A 11 -6.26 -13.46 -2.10
CA ALA A 11 -7.08 -13.35 -3.29
C ALA A 11 -8.26 -12.37 -3.10
N GLN A 12 -8.87 -12.35 -1.91
CA GLN A 12 -9.98 -11.43 -1.61
C GLN A 12 -9.49 -9.99 -1.50
N MET A 13 -8.35 -9.78 -0.84
CA MET A 13 -7.72 -8.46 -0.74
C MET A 13 -7.34 -7.91 -2.11
N LEU A 14 -6.69 -8.70 -2.96
CA LEU A 14 -6.31 -8.30 -4.32
C LEU A 14 -7.51 -8.01 -5.22
N LEU A 15 -8.59 -8.77 -5.07
CA LEU A 15 -9.80 -8.60 -5.87
C LEU A 15 -10.57 -7.32 -5.48
N LEU A 16 -10.58 -6.94 -4.21
CA LEU A 16 -11.13 -5.65 -3.79
C LEU A 16 -10.18 -4.50 -4.17
N ALA A 17 -8.88 -4.62 -3.86
CA ALA A 17 -7.94 -3.52 -4.05
C ALA A 17 -7.57 -3.23 -5.52
N GLY A 18 -7.64 -4.21 -6.43
CA GLY A 18 -7.39 -3.98 -7.85
C GLY A 18 -8.67 -3.49 -8.55
N PRO A 19 -9.57 -4.41 -8.94
CA PRO A 19 -10.84 -4.07 -9.59
C PRO A 19 -11.72 -3.07 -8.83
N GLY A 20 -11.81 -3.18 -7.50
CA GLY A 20 -12.67 -2.29 -6.70
C GLY A 20 -12.20 -0.84 -6.76
N VAL A 21 -10.90 -0.59 -6.75
CA VAL A 21 -10.32 0.76 -6.84
C VAL A 21 -10.52 1.36 -8.22
N LEU A 22 -10.39 0.56 -9.28
CA LEU A 22 -10.69 1.01 -10.64
C LEU A 22 -12.17 1.36 -10.80
N MET A 23 -13.06 0.53 -10.25
CA MET A 23 -14.50 0.78 -10.26
C MET A 23 -14.85 2.04 -9.46
N SER A 24 -14.32 2.18 -8.25
CA SER A 24 -14.50 3.37 -7.39
C SER A 24 -14.01 4.63 -8.09
N THR A 25 -12.80 4.61 -8.67
CA THR A 25 -12.24 5.72 -9.45
C THR A 25 -13.17 6.14 -10.58
N PHE A 26 -13.70 5.18 -11.34
CA PHE A 26 -14.58 5.45 -12.45
C PHE A 26 -15.92 6.04 -12.00
N LEU A 27 -16.52 5.50 -10.93
CA LEU A 27 -17.78 5.99 -10.38
C LEU A 27 -17.62 7.40 -9.81
N LEU A 28 -16.59 7.63 -9.00
CA LEU A 28 -16.30 8.95 -8.42
C LEU A 28 -15.94 9.97 -9.50
N GLY A 29 -15.07 9.61 -10.45
CA GLY A 29 -14.69 10.49 -11.55
C GLY A 29 -15.87 10.86 -12.45
N THR A 30 -16.78 9.92 -12.71
CA THR A 30 -18.01 10.19 -13.46
C THR A 30 -18.95 11.10 -12.66
N ALA A 31 -19.14 10.84 -11.37
CA ALA A 31 -19.96 11.69 -10.51
C ALA A 31 -19.40 13.12 -10.46
N LEU A 32 -18.09 13.28 -10.33
CA LEU A 32 -17.40 14.57 -10.38
C LEU A 32 -17.60 15.26 -11.73
N LYS A 33 -17.45 14.54 -12.84
CA LYS A 33 -17.63 15.10 -14.18
C LYS A 33 -19.07 15.63 -14.42
N LEU A 34 -20.06 15.00 -13.81
CA LEU A 34 -21.48 15.36 -13.99
C LEU A 34 -21.99 16.41 -13.00
N THR A 35 -21.41 16.46 -11.79
CA THR A 35 -21.92 17.30 -10.69
C THR A 35 -21.05 18.51 -10.40
N SER A 36 -19.77 18.48 -10.80
CA SER A 36 -18.86 19.58 -10.54
C SER A 36 -19.28 20.83 -11.34
N PRO A 37 -19.32 22.01 -10.71
CA PRO A 37 -19.60 23.27 -11.40
C PRO A 37 -18.43 23.73 -12.29
N TYR A 38 -17.29 23.05 -12.21
CA TYR A 38 -16.11 23.32 -13.02
C TYR A 38 -16.15 22.42 -14.26
N ASP A 39 -15.94 23.00 -15.45
CA ASP A 39 -15.87 22.28 -16.74
C ASP A 39 -14.59 21.43 -16.87
N TRP A 40 -14.38 20.52 -15.91
CA TRP A 40 -13.22 19.64 -15.88
C TRP A 40 -13.29 18.60 -16.98
N ASN A 41 -12.15 18.33 -17.63
CA ASN A 41 -12.05 17.22 -18.56
C ASN A 41 -12.15 15.87 -17.84
N TRP A 42 -12.38 14.80 -18.60
CA TRP A 42 -12.45 13.44 -18.06
C TRP A 42 -11.20 13.04 -17.30
N GLU A 43 -10.03 13.41 -17.81
CA GLU A 43 -8.73 13.12 -17.20
C GLU A 43 -8.61 13.75 -15.81
N THR A 44 -9.00 15.02 -15.66
CA THR A 44 -9.00 15.72 -14.36
C THR A 44 -10.00 15.12 -13.39
N SER A 45 -11.19 14.74 -13.88
CA SER A 45 -12.23 14.15 -13.04
C SER A 45 -11.83 12.75 -12.55
N LEU A 46 -11.24 11.94 -13.43
CA LEU A 46 -10.73 10.60 -13.10
C LEU A 46 -9.44 10.66 -12.27
N LEU A 47 -8.61 11.68 -12.44
CA LEU A 47 -7.46 11.96 -11.57
C LEU A 47 -7.91 12.16 -10.13
N LEU A 48 -8.91 13.03 -9.91
CA LEU A 48 -9.48 13.25 -8.59
C LEU A 48 -10.22 12.02 -8.08
N GLY A 49 -10.94 11.31 -8.95
CA GLY A 49 -11.58 10.04 -8.62
C GLY A 49 -10.57 8.99 -8.12
N GLY A 50 -9.39 8.91 -8.74
CA GLY A 50 -8.31 8.02 -8.32
C GLY A 50 -7.72 8.40 -6.97
N LEU A 51 -7.52 9.71 -6.74
CA LEU A 51 -7.07 10.24 -5.46
C LEU A 51 -8.05 9.92 -4.32
N LEU A 52 -9.36 10.07 -4.57
CA LEU A 52 -10.43 9.82 -3.58
C LEU A 52 -10.77 8.33 -3.43
N SER A 53 -10.24 7.46 -4.29
CA SER A 53 -10.49 6.03 -4.22
C SER A 53 -9.73 5.34 -3.08
N ALA A 54 -8.64 5.95 -2.60
CA ALA A 54 -7.92 5.52 -1.41
C ALA A 54 -8.85 5.62 -0.18
N THR A 55 -9.07 4.50 0.50
CA THR A 55 -9.95 4.42 1.67
C THR A 55 -9.17 4.05 2.92
N ASP A 56 -9.32 4.84 3.97
CA ASP A 56 -8.78 4.54 5.30
C ASP A 56 -9.90 4.00 6.22
N PRO A 57 -9.91 2.70 6.55
CA PRO A 57 -10.91 2.10 7.40
C PRO A 57 -10.49 2.14 8.88
N VAL A 58 -9.42 2.84 9.30
CA VAL A 58 -8.90 2.79 10.69
C VAL A 58 -10.00 3.00 11.73
N ALA A 59 -10.85 4.01 11.55
CA ALA A 59 -11.97 4.27 12.46
C ALA A 59 -13.00 3.13 12.46
N VAL A 60 -13.35 2.60 11.28
CA VAL A 60 -14.32 1.51 11.14
C VAL A 60 -13.78 0.21 11.74
N VAL A 61 -12.49 -0.09 11.52
CA VAL A 61 -11.81 -1.27 12.05
C VAL A 61 -11.75 -1.22 13.57
N ALA A 62 -11.50 -0.05 14.17
CA ALA A 62 -11.49 0.11 15.62
C ALA A 62 -12.87 -0.25 16.22
N VAL A 63 -13.94 0.33 15.67
CA VAL A 63 -15.33 0.04 16.10
C VAL A 63 -15.69 -1.43 15.88
N LEU A 64 -15.33 -2.00 14.72
CA LEU A 64 -15.59 -3.41 14.44
C LEU A 64 -14.88 -4.35 15.42
N LYS A 65 -13.66 -4.00 15.86
CA LYS A 65 -12.93 -4.77 16.87
C LYS A 65 -13.62 -4.70 18.24
N GLU A 66 -14.14 -3.54 18.63
CA GLU A 66 -14.94 -3.39 19.86
C GLU A 66 -16.22 -4.23 19.83
N LEU A 67 -16.85 -4.36 18.66
CA LEU A 67 -18.04 -5.18 18.43
C LEU A 67 -17.75 -6.69 18.34
N GLY A 68 -16.51 -7.13 18.53
CA GLY A 68 -16.15 -8.56 18.55
C GLY A 68 -15.97 -9.18 17.16
N THR A 69 -15.62 -8.39 16.15
CA THR A 69 -15.41 -8.87 14.77
C THR A 69 -14.33 -9.96 14.69
N SER A 70 -14.55 -10.95 13.81
CA SER A 70 -13.58 -12.02 13.60
C SER A 70 -12.22 -11.49 13.12
N LYS A 71 -11.13 -12.08 13.63
CA LYS A 71 -9.75 -11.76 13.21
C LYS A 71 -9.56 -11.82 11.69
N LYS A 72 -10.31 -12.71 11.01
CA LYS A 72 -10.28 -12.86 9.56
C LYS A 72 -10.81 -11.61 8.86
N LEU A 73 -11.97 -11.10 9.28
CA LEU A 73 -12.57 -9.91 8.69
C LEU A 73 -11.70 -8.66 8.92
N SER A 74 -11.14 -8.49 10.12
CA SER A 74 -10.20 -7.39 10.36
C SER A 74 -8.96 -7.48 9.46
N THR A 75 -8.41 -8.69 9.25
CA THR A 75 -7.25 -8.87 8.35
C THR A 75 -7.60 -8.54 6.90
N ILE A 76 -8.82 -8.88 6.45
CA ILE A 76 -9.28 -8.56 5.10
C ILE A 76 -9.41 -7.05 4.91
N ILE A 77 -10.07 -6.35 5.85
CA ILE A 77 -10.30 -4.90 5.75
C ILE A 77 -8.97 -4.13 5.83
N GLU A 78 -8.10 -4.47 6.79
CA GLU A 78 -6.80 -3.81 6.91
C GLU A 78 -5.91 -4.05 5.69
N GLY A 79 -5.90 -5.28 5.15
CA GLY A 79 -5.06 -5.61 4.00
C GLY A 79 -5.60 -5.07 2.68
N GLU A 80 -6.93 -4.98 2.53
CA GLU A 80 -7.58 -4.36 1.38
C GLU A 80 -7.28 -2.86 1.32
N SER A 81 -7.44 -2.14 2.42
CA SER A 81 -7.11 -0.72 2.50
C SER A 81 -5.63 -0.45 2.21
N LEU A 82 -4.72 -1.24 2.80
CA LEU A 82 -3.28 -1.10 2.55
C LEU A 82 -2.93 -1.29 1.06
N MET A 83 -3.55 -2.28 0.40
CA MET A 83 -3.34 -2.50 -1.04
C MET A 83 -4.02 -1.41 -1.87
N ASN A 84 -5.21 -0.95 -1.47
CA ASN A 84 -5.96 0.11 -2.14
C ASN A 84 -5.11 1.39 -2.23
N ASP A 85 -4.48 1.82 -1.14
CA ASP A 85 -3.58 3.00 -1.13
C ASP A 85 -2.44 2.86 -2.16
N GLY A 86 -1.88 1.66 -2.29
CA GLY A 86 -0.86 1.38 -3.29
C GLY A 86 -1.38 1.48 -4.73
N VAL A 87 -2.58 0.95 -5.00
CA VAL A 87 -3.20 0.92 -6.33
C VAL A 87 -3.76 2.28 -6.72
N SER A 88 -4.40 3.01 -5.81
CA SER A 88 -4.96 4.35 -6.04
C SER A 88 -3.88 5.34 -6.48
N VAL A 89 -2.67 5.24 -5.91
CA VAL A 89 -1.51 6.03 -6.32
C VAL A 89 -1.06 5.71 -7.74
N VAL A 90 -1.09 4.44 -8.15
CA VAL A 90 -0.78 4.03 -9.54
C VAL A 90 -1.80 4.63 -10.51
N VAL A 91 -3.09 4.56 -10.15
CA VAL A 91 -4.18 5.13 -10.95
C VAL A 91 -4.07 6.66 -11.02
N TYR A 92 -3.75 7.31 -9.90
CA TYR A 92 -3.48 8.74 -9.84
C TYR A 92 -2.32 9.13 -10.76
N GLN A 93 -1.20 8.40 -10.72
CA GLN A 93 -0.04 8.65 -11.59
C GLN A 93 -0.40 8.54 -13.07
N LEU A 94 -1.20 7.54 -13.46
CA LEU A 94 -1.67 7.38 -14.84
C LEU A 94 -2.44 8.63 -15.31
N PHE A 95 -3.45 9.04 -14.56
CA PHE A 95 -4.28 10.19 -14.96
C PHE A 95 -3.51 11.51 -14.85
N LEU A 96 -2.55 11.63 -13.94
CA LEU A 96 -1.71 12.81 -13.82
C LEU A 96 -0.87 12.98 -15.09
N GLN A 97 -0.31 11.89 -15.61
CA GLN A 97 0.42 11.92 -16.88
C GLN A 97 -0.48 12.30 -18.05
N MET A 98 -1.75 11.86 -18.06
CA MET A 98 -2.73 12.26 -19.07
C MET A 98 -3.04 13.76 -19.02
N VAL A 99 -3.30 14.30 -17.83
CA VAL A 99 -3.54 15.73 -17.61
C VAL A 99 -2.33 16.58 -18.02
N LEU A 100 -1.11 16.06 -17.85
CA LEU A 100 0.13 16.70 -18.29
C LEU A 100 0.38 16.59 -19.81
N GLY A 101 -0.55 16.02 -20.57
CA GLY A 101 -0.53 15.98 -22.03
C GLY A 101 -0.04 14.68 -22.65
N ARG A 102 0.19 13.60 -21.86
CA ARG A 102 0.51 12.29 -22.43
C ARG A 102 -0.76 11.57 -22.86
N SER A 103 -0.86 11.20 -24.13
CA SER A 103 -1.96 10.35 -24.60
C SER A 103 -1.67 8.88 -24.32
N PHE A 104 -2.68 8.14 -23.88
CA PHE A 104 -2.62 6.70 -23.75
C PHE A 104 -3.77 6.07 -24.52
N ASN A 105 -3.48 4.97 -25.21
CA ASN A 105 -4.47 4.07 -25.76
C ASN A 105 -4.88 3.05 -24.69
N THR A 106 -6.02 2.39 -24.83
CA THR A 106 -6.51 1.34 -23.91
C THR A 106 -5.43 0.28 -23.63
N GLY A 107 -4.68 -0.12 -24.65
CA GLY A 107 -3.57 -1.08 -24.49
C GLY A 107 -2.42 -0.54 -23.66
N SER A 108 -2.04 0.74 -23.85
CA SER A 108 -0.96 1.34 -23.08
C SER A 108 -1.37 1.68 -21.65
N ILE A 109 -2.66 1.94 -21.38
CA ILE A 109 -3.20 2.03 -20.02
C ILE A 109 -3.02 0.71 -19.28
N LEU A 110 -3.45 -0.40 -19.87
CA LEU A 110 -3.34 -1.72 -19.24
C LEU A 110 -1.87 -2.11 -19.04
N MET A 111 -1.02 -1.81 -20.02
CA MET A 111 0.42 -2.03 -19.90
C MET A 111 1.03 -1.18 -18.78
N PHE A 112 0.70 0.11 -18.70
CA PHE A 112 1.18 1.00 -17.63
C PHE A 112 0.75 0.52 -16.25
N LEU A 113 -0.55 0.23 -16.06
CA LEU A 113 -1.07 -0.25 -14.78
C LEU A 113 -0.42 -1.56 -14.35
N SER A 114 -0.25 -2.50 -15.29
CA SER A 114 0.37 -3.80 -14.99
C SER A 114 1.88 -3.68 -14.73
N GLU A 115 2.61 -2.92 -15.53
CA GLU A 115 4.05 -2.70 -15.37
C GLU A 115 4.37 -1.99 -14.05
N VAL A 116 3.69 -0.88 -13.77
CA VAL A 116 3.94 -0.09 -12.55
C VAL A 116 3.56 -0.88 -11.31
N SER A 117 2.43 -1.60 -11.35
CA SER A 117 1.97 -2.38 -10.19
C SER A 117 2.86 -3.61 -9.94
N LEU A 118 3.13 -4.41 -10.97
CA LEU A 118 3.96 -5.61 -10.84
C LEU A 118 5.41 -5.25 -10.56
N GLY A 119 5.93 -4.19 -11.19
CA GLY A 119 7.27 -3.66 -10.93
C GLY A 119 7.42 -3.21 -9.48
N ALA A 120 6.47 -2.44 -8.96
CA ALA A 120 6.47 -2.00 -7.56
C ALA A 120 6.46 -3.19 -6.58
N VAL A 121 5.62 -4.19 -6.82
CA VAL A 121 5.55 -5.41 -6.00
C VAL A 121 6.84 -6.21 -6.08
N ALA A 122 7.38 -6.44 -7.29
CA ALA A 122 8.61 -7.19 -7.49
C ALA A 122 9.81 -6.53 -6.79
N LEU A 123 9.93 -5.22 -6.90
CA LEU A 123 10.98 -4.45 -6.21
C LEU A 123 10.79 -4.48 -4.69
N GLY A 124 9.55 -4.36 -4.21
CA GLY A 124 9.25 -4.48 -2.78
C GLY A 124 9.69 -5.83 -2.20
N LEU A 125 9.43 -6.92 -2.92
CA LEU A 125 9.90 -8.25 -2.56
C LEU A 125 11.44 -8.35 -2.62
N ALA A 126 12.08 -7.76 -3.63
CA ALA A 126 13.54 -7.76 -3.74
C ALA A 126 14.19 -7.04 -2.55
N PHE A 127 13.72 -5.83 -2.19
CA PHE A 127 14.18 -5.09 -1.02
C PHE A 127 13.94 -5.87 0.28
N ALA A 128 12.79 -6.53 0.40
CA ALA A 128 12.48 -7.33 1.57
C ALA A 128 13.44 -8.53 1.73
N ILE A 129 13.75 -9.23 0.64
CA ILE A 129 14.71 -10.35 0.63
C ILE A 129 16.11 -9.86 1.00
N ILE A 130 16.58 -8.77 0.38
CA ILE A 130 17.89 -8.18 0.66
C ILE A 130 17.99 -7.77 2.13
N SER A 131 16.94 -7.13 2.66
CA SER A 131 16.88 -6.76 4.06
C SER A 131 16.88 -7.96 5.00
N LEU A 132 16.16 -9.04 4.68
CA LEU A 132 16.20 -10.27 5.48
C LEU A 132 17.60 -10.87 5.55
N LEU A 133 18.33 -10.86 4.42
CA LEU A 133 19.72 -11.31 4.41
C LEU A 133 20.59 -10.44 5.32
N TRP A 134 20.41 -9.12 5.28
CA TRP A 134 21.17 -8.19 6.12
C TRP A 134 20.82 -8.33 7.61
N LEU A 135 19.54 -8.53 7.94
CA LEU A 135 19.09 -8.84 9.29
C LEU A 135 19.76 -10.11 9.84
N GLY A 136 19.99 -11.12 9.00
CA GLY A 136 20.71 -12.34 9.37
C GLY A 136 22.16 -12.10 9.82
N PHE A 137 22.78 -10.99 9.42
CA PHE A 137 24.13 -10.60 9.87
C PHE A 137 24.12 -9.70 11.10
N THR A 138 22.96 -9.22 11.53
CA THR A 138 22.83 -8.35 12.70
C THR A 138 22.76 -9.24 13.94
N PHE A 139 23.64 -9.01 14.92
CA PHE A 139 23.74 -9.83 16.14
C PHE A 139 22.57 -9.60 17.13
N ASN A 140 21.32 -9.75 16.67
CA ASN A 140 20.11 -9.74 17.47
C ASN A 140 19.91 -8.45 18.30
N ASP A 141 20.45 -7.32 17.84
CA ASP A 141 20.26 -6.00 18.46
C ASP A 141 18.94 -5.39 17.97
N THR A 142 18.01 -5.21 18.90
CA THR A 142 16.67 -4.69 18.64
C THR A 142 16.68 -3.32 17.95
N ILE A 143 17.59 -2.42 18.35
CA ILE A 143 17.65 -1.04 17.83
C ILE A 143 18.14 -1.06 16.39
N LEU A 144 19.14 -1.91 16.09
CA LEU A 144 19.61 -2.09 14.72
C LEU A 144 18.53 -2.69 13.82
N GLU A 145 17.78 -3.68 14.30
CA GLU A 145 16.65 -4.26 13.55
C GLU A 145 15.57 -3.20 13.24
N MET A 146 15.18 -2.40 14.22
CA MET A 146 14.22 -1.30 14.05
C MET A 146 14.72 -0.28 13.02
N THR A 147 15.95 0.19 13.19
CA THR A 147 16.55 1.21 12.32
C THR A 147 16.69 0.68 10.90
N LEU A 148 17.08 -0.58 10.73
CA LEU A 148 17.21 -1.22 9.43
C LEU A 148 15.86 -1.36 8.72
N THR A 149 14.83 -1.83 9.41
CA THR A 149 13.48 -1.97 8.81
C THR A 149 12.90 -0.61 8.40
N LEU A 150 13.12 0.44 9.19
CA LEU A 150 12.73 1.81 8.85
C LEU A 150 13.52 2.34 7.64
N ALA A 151 14.85 2.21 7.68
CA ALA A 151 15.74 2.69 6.62
C ALA A 151 15.46 2.00 5.29
N VAL A 152 15.31 0.68 5.27
CA VAL A 152 14.97 -0.07 4.05
C VAL A 152 13.60 0.35 3.53
N SER A 153 12.60 0.53 4.39
CA SER A 153 11.27 0.99 3.96
C SER A 153 11.34 2.35 3.27
N TYR A 154 12.09 3.30 3.84
CA TYR A 154 12.28 4.62 3.24
C TYR A 154 13.08 4.58 1.93
N ILE A 155 14.19 3.84 1.90
CA ILE A 155 15.02 3.70 0.70
C ILE A 155 14.22 3.04 -0.42
N ALA A 156 13.48 1.97 -0.12
CA ALA A 156 12.62 1.29 -1.10
C ALA A 156 11.56 2.23 -1.66
N PHE A 157 10.88 3.01 -0.79
CA PHE A 157 9.92 4.02 -1.22
C PHE A 157 10.56 5.04 -2.17
N TYR A 158 11.62 5.70 -1.73
CA TYR A 158 12.23 6.82 -2.44
C TYR A 158 12.86 6.39 -3.76
N THR A 159 13.63 5.30 -3.76
CA THR A 159 14.32 4.82 -4.96
C THR A 159 13.34 4.34 -6.03
N VAL A 160 12.30 3.60 -5.65
CA VAL A 160 11.33 3.09 -6.63
C VAL A 160 10.44 4.22 -7.16
N GLN A 161 10.04 5.16 -6.31
CA GLN A 161 9.20 6.27 -6.72
C GLN A 161 9.96 7.29 -7.57
N ASP A 162 11.17 7.69 -7.17
CA ASP A 162 11.87 8.77 -7.87
C ASP A 162 12.71 8.26 -9.05
N ALA A 163 13.46 7.16 -8.89
CA ALA A 163 14.35 6.68 -9.94
C ALA A 163 13.62 5.86 -11.00
N LEU A 164 12.66 5.01 -10.60
CA LEU A 164 11.96 4.09 -11.49
C LEU A 164 10.55 4.57 -11.87
N LYS A 165 10.06 5.65 -11.24
CA LYS A 165 8.71 6.22 -11.46
C LYS A 165 7.59 5.19 -11.27
N TYR A 166 7.80 4.21 -10.39
CA TYR A 166 6.77 3.25 -9.99
C TYR A 166 6.13 3.67 -8.65
N SER A 167 5.13 2.91 -8.17
CA SER A 167 4.46 3.23 -6.90
C SER A 167 5.31 2.83 -5.69
N GLY A 168 5.96 3.83 -5.06
CA GLY A 168 6.72 3.61 -3.83
C GLY A 168 5.85 3.09 -2.68
N ILE A 169 4.59 3.54 -2.59
CA ILE A 169 3.63 3.10 -1.57
C ILE A 169 3.32 1.61 -1.73
N LEU A 170 3.08 1.16 -2.96
CA LEU A 170 2.83 -0.25 -3.26
C LEU A 170 4.09 -1.11 -3.01
N THR A 171 5.28 -0.58 -3.27
CA THR A 171 6.56 -1.22 -2.95
C THR A 171 6.74 -1.44 -1.46
N VAL A 172 6.55 -0.42 -0.62
CA VAL A 172 6.65 -0.56 0.84
C VAL A 172 5.56 -1.47 1.39
N THR A 173 4.37 -1.43 0.80
CA THR A 173 3.26 -2.33 1.13
C THR A 173 3.62 -3.80 0.88
N ALA A 174 4.21 -4.12 -0.28
CA ALA A 174 4.69 -5.46 -0.60
C ALA A 174 5.82 -5.90 0.35
N LEU A 175 6.76 -5.00 0.66
CA LEU A 175 7.83 -5.23 1.63
C LEU A 175 7.30 -5.51 3.03
N GLY A 176 6.36 -4.72 3.52
CA GLY A 176 5.74 -4.88 4.85
C GLY A 176 4.92 -6.16 4.95
N MET A 177 4.17 -6.51 3.91
CA MET A 177 3.47 -7.80 3.84
C MET A 177 4.44 -8.98 3.86
N PHE A 178 5.57 -8.87 3.18
CA PHE A 178 6.61 -9.88 3.20
C PHE A 178 7.21 -10.03 4.60
N TYR A 179 7.56 -8.93 5.27
CA TYR A 179 7.98 -8.98 6.67
C TYR A 179 6.92 -9.62 7.56
N ALA A 180 5.64 -9.25 7.43
CA ALA A 180 4.56 -9.86 8.21
C ALA A 180 4.46 -11.38 7.98
N ALA A 181 4.74 -11.85 6.76
CA ALA A 181 4.74 -13.27 6.41
C ALA A 181 5.92 -14.05 7.01
N PHE A 182 7.11 -13.42 7.05
CA PHE A 182 8.38 -14.05 7.47
C PHE A 182 8.85 -13.62 8.88
N ALA A 183 8.12 -12.75 9.56
CA ALA A 183 8.51 -12.19 10.86
C ALA A 183 8.78 -13.27 11.93
N LYS A 184 8.03 -14.38 11.90
CA LYS A 184 8.19 -15.47 12.86
C LYS A 184 9.50 -16.26 12.66
N THR A 185 10.04 -16.28 11.45
CA THR A 185 11.30 -16.97 11.13
C THR A 185 12.51 -16.06 11.28
N THR A 186 12.32 -14.76 11.08
CA THR A 186 13.41 -13.77 11.09
C THR A 186 13.68 -13.17 12.47
N PHE A 187 12.65 -12.75 13.20
CA PHE A 187 12.81 -12.03 14.46
C PHE A 187 12.58 -12.98 15.65
N LYS A 188 13.63 -13.24 16.45
CA LYS A 188 13.58 -14.18 17.58
C LYS A 188 13.34 -13.44 18.91
N GLY A 189 12.52 -14.05 19.79
CA GLY A 189 12.40 -13.64 21.19
C GLY A 189 11.76 -12.27 21.43
N ASP A 190 12.33 -11.49 22.36
CA ASP A 190 11.81 -10.19 22.81
C ASP A 190 11.88 -9.10 21.73
N ASN A 191 12.82 -9.19 20.78
CA ASN A 191 12.97 -8.22 19.68
C ASN A 191 11.69 -8.05 18.87
N ARG A 192 10.91 -9.12 18.70
CA ARG A 192 9.67 -9.08 17.93
C ARG A 192 8.59 -8.23 18.60
N ARG A 193 8.52 -8.22 19.95
CA ARG A 193 7.56 -7.38 20.67
C ARG A 193 7.97 -5.92 20.56
N SER A 194 9.24 -5.63 20.82
CA SER A 194 9.78 -4.28 20.70
C SER A 194 9.57 -3.71 19.29
N LEU A 195 9.87 -4.48 18.23
CA LEU A 195 9.60 -4.08 16.84
C LEU A 195 8.12 -3.80 16.59
N HIS A 196 7.23 -4.66 17.09
CA HIS A 196 5.79 -4.44 16.97
C HIS A 196 5.35 -3.15 17.66
N ASP A 197 5.85 -2.90 18.87
CA ASP A 197 5.49 -1.72 19.66
C ASP A 197 6.03 -0.43 19.01
N PHE A 198 7.24 -0.48 18.44
CA PHE A 198 7.82 0.61 17.66
C PHE A 198 6.96 0.98 16.45
N TRP A 199 6.58 -0.01 15.62
CA TRP A 199 5.74 0.22 14.45
C TRP A 199 4.32 0.61 14.83
N TYR A 200 3.77 0.06 15.91
CA TYR A 200 2.47 0.45 16.45
C TYR A 200 2.45 1.90 16.91
N CYS A 201 3.47 2.34 17.67
CA CYS A 201 3.59 3.73 18.10
C CYS A 201 3.71 4.68 16.90
N SER A 202 4.55 4.32 15.91
CA SER A 202 4.74 5.09 14.69
C SER A 202 3.44 5.23 13.89
N SER A 203 2.73 4.12 13.70
CA SER A 203 1.44 4.09 12.97
C SER A 203 0.35 4.92 13.65
N ASN A 204 0.33 4.99 14.98
CA ASN A 204 -0.63 5.82 15.70
C ASN A 204 -0.24 7.30 15.71
N THR A 205 1.06 7.61 15.65
CA THR A 205 1.55 9.01 15.69
C THR A 205 1.38 9.71 14.34
N CYS A 206 1.57 9.02 13.21
CA CYS A 206 1.48 9.62 11.88
C CYS A 206 0.14 10.32 11.59
N PRO A 207 -1.03 9.74 11.90
CA PRO A 207 -2.31 10.42 11.71
C PRO A 207 -2.44 11.74 12.47
N PHE A 208 -1.90 11.85 13.69
CA PHE A 208 -1.92 13.11 14.47
C PHE A 208 -1.09 14.24 13.84
N ILE A 209 -0.15 13.91 12.95
CA ILE A 209 0.65 14.91 12.23
C ILE A 209 -0.07 15.33 10.93
N LEU A 210 -0.81 14.41 10.32
CA LEU A 210 -1.48 14.63 9.04
C LEU A 210 -2.82 15.37 9.16
N PHE A 211 -3.50 15.27 10.31
CA PHE A 211 -4.79 15.90 10.61
C PHE A 211 -4.68 16.86 11.79
#